data_AF-D7MN56-F1
#
_entry.id   AF-D7MN56-F1
#
_cell.length_a   1.000
_cell.length_b   1.000
_cell.length_c   1.000
_cell.angle_alpha   90.00
_cell.angle_beta   90.00
_cell.angle_gamma   90.00
#
_symmetry.space_group_name_H-M   'P 1'
#
loop_
_entity.id
_entity.type
_entity.pdbx_description
1 polymer ?
#
loop_
_entity_poly.entity_id
_entity_poly.type
_entity_poly.pdbx_seq_one_letter_code
_entity_poly.pdbx_strand_id
1 'polypeptide(L)' 'MATNFKSLLPVIDISPLVVKCDDSNMAEDADVAKVVRKLDKACRDAGFLQIADQLF' A
#
# COMPACT_ATOMS: atom_id res chain seq x y z
N MET A 1 -23.81 -8.55 -14.28
CA MET A 1 -22.87 -7.46 -14.57
C MET A 1 -21.86 -7.43 -13.44
N ALA A 2 -20.67 -8.00 -13.65
CA ALA A 2 -19.60 -7.93 -12.66
C ALA A 2 -19.14 -6.47 -12.59
N THR A 3 -19.47 -5.79 -11.50
CA THR A 3 -18.93 -4.47 -11.21
C THR A 3 -17.40 -4.58 -11.23
N ASN A 4 -16.74 -3.62 -11.87
CA ASN A 4 -15.28 -3.57 -11.92
C ASN A 4 -14.73 -3.52 -10.49
N PHE A 5 -14.44 -4.67 -9.89
CA PHE A 5 -13.87 -4.80 -8.55
C PHE A 5 -12.54 -4.02 -8.45
N LYS A 6 -11.87 -3.82 -9.59
CA LYS A 6 -10.65 -3.04 -9.75
C LYS A 6 -10.81 -1.54 -9.43
N SER A 7 -12.01 -0.98 -9.56
CA SER A 7 -12.30 0.44 -9.30
C SER A 7 -12.77 0.72 -7.87
N LEU A 8 -13.16 -0.33 -7.13
CA LEU A 8 -13.66 -0.24 -5.75
C LEU A 8 -12.55 -0.49 -4.72
N LEU A 9 -11.45 -1.11 -5.12
CA LEU A 9 -10.33 -1.40 -4.23
C LEU A 9 -9.38 -0.19 -4.18
N PRO A 10 -9.05 0.33 -2.99
CA PRO A 10 -8.03 1.36 -2.87
C PRO A 10 -6.70 0.79 -3.37
N VAL A 11 -6.17 1.36 -4.45
CA VAL A 11 -4.82 1.07 -4.93
C VAL A 11 -3.84 1.78 -4.01
N ILE A 12 -3.03 1.02 -3.31
CA ILE A 12 -1.99 1.55 -2.42
C ILE A 12 -0.64 1.30 -3.08
N ASP A 13 0.06 2.39 -3.33
CA ASP A 13 1.45 2.37 -3.75
C ASP A 13 2.34 1.94 -2.58
N ILE A 14 3.04 0.82 -2.74
CA ILE A 14 3.97 0.28 -1.75
C ILE A 14 5.43 0.50 -2.12
N SER A 15 5.70 1.20 -3.23
CA SER A 15 7.06 1.51 -3.70
C SER A 15 7.97 2.05 -2.58
N PRO A 16 7.52 2.94 -1.66
CA PRO A 16 8.36 3.40 -0.55
C PRO A 16 8.77 2.30 0.42
N LEU A 17 7.95 1.27 0.61
CA LEU A 17 8.27 0.11 1.45
C LEU A 17 9.33 -0.77 0.78
N VAL A 18 9.20 -0.97 -0.53
CA VAL A 18 10.11 -1.82 -1.31
C VAL A 18 11.47 -1.15 -1.44
N VAL A 19 11.50 0.14 -1.77
CA VAL A 19 12.75 0.91 -1.92
C VAL A 19 13.54 1.01 -0.61
N LYS A 20 12.86 1.07 0.53
CA LYS A 20 13.49 1.25 1.84
C LYS A 20 13.57 -0.04 2.65
N CYS A 21 13.27 -1.20 2.04
CA CYS A 21 13.19 -2.47 2.75
C CYS A 21 14.55 -2.87 3.38
N ASP A 22 15.66 -2.53 2.72
CA ASP A 22 17.02 -2.75 3.20
C ASP A 22 17.59 -1.57 4.03
N ASP A 23 16.80 -0.52 4.26
CA ASP A 23 17.26 0.66 4.99
C ASP A 23 17.11 0.45 6.50
N SER A 24 18.21 0.54 7.25
CA SER A 24 18.20 0.42 8.70
C SER A 24 17.29 1.47 9.38
N ASN A 25 16.99 2.57 8.67
CA ASN A 25 16.12 3.64 9.16
C ASN A 25 14.69 3.60 8.58
N MET A 26 14.27 2.47 8.00
CA MET A 26 12.96 2.32 7.38
C MET A 26 11.79 2.70 8.31
N ALA A 27 11.92 2.44 9.61
CA ALA A 27 10.86 2.68 10.59
C ALA A 27 10.61 4.17 10.90
N GLU A 28 11.63 5.02 10.80
CA GLU A 28 11.49 6.47 11.04
C GLU A 28 11.09 7.21 9.76
N ASP A 29 11.08 6.51 8.62
CA ASP A 29 10.77 7.11 7.35
C ASP A 29 9.29 7.49 7.23
N ALA A 30 9.06 8.78 6.94
CA ALA A 30 7.72 9.34 6.88
C ALA A 30 6.88 8.76 5.72
N ASP A 31 7.50 8.39 4.60
CA ASP A 31 6.80 7.79 3.47
C ASP A 31 6.38 6.35 3.78
N VAL A 32 7.27 5.56 4.40
CA VAL A 32 6.97 4.22 4.92
C VAL A 32 5.79 4.28 5.90
N ALA A 33 5.87 5.14 6.91
CA ALA A 33 4.81 5.27 7.92
C ALA A 33 3.45 5.65 7.29
N LYS A 34 3.46 6.49 6.25
CA LYS A 34 2.25 6.91 5.53
C LYS A 34 1.65 5.79 4.70
N VAL A 35 2.48 4.96 4.06
CA VAL A 35 2.02 3.76 3.32
C VAL A 35 1.42 2.74 4.29
N VAL A 36 2.10 2.45 5.40
CA VAL A 36 1.62 1.50 6.43
C VAL A 36 0.27 1.95 6.99
N ARG A 37 0.07 3.24 7.28
CA ARG A 37 -1.22 3.76 7.76
C ARG A 37 -2.33 3.64 6.72
N LYS A 38 -2.04 3.84 5.43
CA LYS A 38 -3.01 3.64 4.35
C LYS A 38 -3.38 2.16 4.25
N LEU A 39 -2.40 1.26 4.36
CA LEU A 39 -2.59 -0.18 4.33
C LEU A 39 -3.48 -0.64 5.50
N ASP A 40 -3.17 -0.19 6.73
CA ASP A 40 -3.98 -0.46 7.93
C ASP A 40 -5.43 -0.01 7.75
N LYS A 41 -5.63 1.24 7.30
CA LYS A 41 -6.96 1.78 7.08
C LYS A 41 -7.74 1.00 6.02
N ALA A 42 -7.11 0.64 4.91
CA ALA A 42 -7.77 -0.09 3.85
C ALA A 42 -8.05 -1.55 4.20
N CYS A 43 -7.16 -2.22 4.96
CA CYS A 43 -7.42 -3.54 5.54
C CYS A 43 -8.67 -3.49 6.43
N ARG A 44 -8.81 -2.43 7.23
CA ARG A 44 -9.91 -2.27 8.18
C ARG A 44 -11.24 -1.88 7.53
N ASP A 45 -11.19 -1.12 6.44
CA ASP A 45 -12.38 -0.55 5.80
C ASP A 45 -12.91 -1.42 4.65
N ALA A 46 -12.02 -1.96 3.80
CA ALA A 46 -12.39 -2.70 2.60
C ALA A 46 -12.25 -4.22 2.74
N GLY A 47 -11.43 -4.71 3.69
CA GLY A 47 -11.10 -6.13 3.85
C GLY A 47 -10.30 -6.77 2.70
N PHE A 48 -10.15 -6.05 1.58
CA PHE A 48 -9.42 -6.47 0.38
C PHE A 48 -8.62 -5.29 -0.18
N LEU A 49 -7.42 -5.58 -0.69
CA LEU A 49 -6.46 -4.60 -1.16
C LEU A 49 -5.80 -5.08 -2.44
N GLN A 50 -5.66 -4.19 -3.41
CA GLN A 50 -4.84 -4.44 -4.59
C GLN A 50 -3.52 -3.71 -4.44
N ILE A 51 -2.46 -4.49 -4.26
CA ILE A 51 -1.08 -3.99 -4.19
C ILE A 51 -0.60 -3.75 -5.62
N ALA A 52 -0.12 -2.55 -5.90
CA ALA A 52 0.57 -2.23 -7.14
C ALA A 52 2.00 -1.83 -6.78
N ASP A 53 2.95 -2.60 -7.31
CA ASP A 53 4.36 -2.23 -7.33
C ASP A 53 4.66 -1.80 -8.76
N GLN A 54 5.07 -0.54 -8.95
CA GLN A 54 5.34 0.02 -10.28
C GLN A 54 6.81 -0.20 -10.70
N LEU A 55 7.55 -1.03 -9.96
CA LEU A 55 8.96 -1.31 -10.22
C LEU A 55 9.18 -2.56 -11.11
N PHE A 56 8.12 -3.27 -11.52
CA PHE A 56 8.13 -4.39 -12.47
C PHE A 56 7.09 -4.24 -13.59
#